data_AF-A0A6B3F783-F1
#
_entry.id   AF-A0A6B3F783-F1
#
_cell.length_a   1.000
_cell.length_b   1.000
_cell.length_c   1.000
_cell.angle_alpha   90.00
_cell.angle_beta   90.00
_cell.angle_gamma   90.00
#
_symmetry.space_group_name_H-M   'P 1'
#
loop_
_entity.id
_entity.type
_entity.pdbx_description
1 polymer ?
#
loop_
_entity_poly.entity_id
_entity_poly.type
_entity_poly.pdbx_seq_one_letter_code
_entity_poly.pdbx_strand_id
1 'polypeptide(L)' 'MSKAAVNGVLVLAALYMLLPLLWLLTAAAKNTGDLIGGRTLTPDRWHLGQNLADLASTGDGVYFRWYLN' A
#
# COMPACT_ATOMS: atom_id res chain seq x y z
N MET A 1 23.34 23.97 -13.41
CA MET A 1 22.52 23.42 -12.29
C MET A 1 23.45 23.13 -11.11
N SER A 2 23.11 23.56 -9.90
CA SER A 2 23.93 23.27 -8.70
C SER A 2 23.67 21.83 -8.22
N LYS A 3 24.65 21.20 -7.54
CA LYS A 3 24.48 19.87 -6.94
C LYS A 3 23.27 19.82 -5.98
N ALA A 4 23.07 20.88 -5.21
CA ALA A 4 21.92 21.02 -4.31
C ALA A 4 20.59 21.02 -5.07
N ALA A 5 20.49 21.73 -6.19
CA ALA A 5 19.27 21.75 -7.01
C ALA A 5 18.96 20.36 -7.60
N VAL A 6 19.98 19.66 -8.13
CA VAL A 6 19.82 18.30 -8.66
C VAL A 6 19.36 17.33 -7.58
N ASN A 7 20.04 17.32 -6.43
CA ASN A 7 19.68 16.45 -5.31
C ASN A 7 18.28 16.75 -4.77
N GLY A 8 17.88 18.02 -4.71
CA GLY A 8 16.52 18.41 -4.32
C GLY A 8 15.47 17.80 -5.24
N VAL A 9 15.67 17.89 -6.57
CA VAL A 9 14.77 17.29 -7.55
C VAL A 9 14.74 15.76 -7.43
N LEU A 10 15.90 15.12 -7.24
CA LEU A 10 15.97 13.66 -7.07
C LEU A 10 15.23 13.19 -5.81
N VAL A 11 15.34 13.92 -4.70
CA VAL A 11 14.59 13.60 -3.47
C VAL A 11 13.09 13.74 -3.70
N LEU A 12 12.63 14.81 -4.36
CA LEU A 12 11.21 14.98 -4.69
C LEU A 12 10.70 13.85 -5.60
N ALA A 13 11.47 13.47 -6.62
CA ALA A 13 11.14 12.36 -7.50
C ALA A 13 11.07 11.02 -6.74
N ALA A 14 12.01 10.77 -5.82
CA ALA A 14 12.00 9.58 -4.98
C ALA A 14 10.78 9.55 -4.04
N LEU A 15 10.46 10.66 -3.37
CA LEU A 15 9.29 10.75 -2.51
C LEU A 15 7.99 10.53 -3.29
N TYR A 16 7.88 11.11 -4.48
CA TYR A 16 6.74 10.88 -5.37
C TYR A 16 6.61 9.41 -5.78
N MET A 17 7.73 8.75 -6.10
CA MET A 17 7.76 7.31 -6.41
C MET A 17 7.37 6.42 -5.21
N LEU A 18 7.65 6.86 -3.98
CA LEU A 18 7.32 6.13 -2.77
C LEU A 18 5.87 6.35 -2.31
N LEU A 19 5.22 7.44 -2.73
CA LEU A 19 3.86 7.77 -2.31
C LEU A 19 2.85 6.65 -2.63
N PRO A 20 2.82 6.03 -3.82
CA PRO A 20 1.94 4.88 -4.11
C PRO A 20 2.20 3.67 -3.22
N LEU A 21 3.46 3.41 -2.85
CA LEU A 21 3.82 2.29 -1.97
C LEU A 21 3.32 2.55 -0.54
N LEU A 22 3.50 3.76 -0.03
CA LEU A 22 2.99 4.15 1.28
C LEU A 22 1.46 4.05 1.34
N TRP A 23 0.80 4.48 0.27
CA TRP A 23 -0.64 4.31 0.11
C TRP A 23 -1.03 2.81 0.10
N LEU A 24 -0.33 1.96 -0.64
CA LEU A 24 -0.63 0.53 -0.71
C LEU A 24 -0.51 -0.14 0.67
N LEU A 25 0.56 0.15 1.41
CA LEU A 25 0.79 -0.43 2.74
C LEU A 25 -0.31 -0.05 3.73
N THR A 26 -0.76 1.20 3.69
CA THR A 26 -1.85 1.68 4.57
C THR A 26 -3.21 1.17 4.10
N ALA A 27 -3.46 1.10 2.79
CA ALA A 27 -4.68 0.55 2.21
C ALA A 27 -4.87 -0.94 2.52
N ALA A 28 -3.79 -1.74 2.44
CA ALA A 28 -3.80 -3.17 2.74
C ALA A 28 -4.18 -3.48 4.20
N ALA A 29 -4.05 -2.51 5.10
CA ALA A 29 -4.42 -2.63 6.50
C ALA A 29 -5.83 -2.11 6.83
N LYS A 30 -6.59 -1.61 5.87
CA LYS A 30 -7.94 -1.04 6.10
C LYS A 30 -9.03 -2.07 5.80
N ASN A 31 -10.17 -1.92 6.48
CA ASN A 31 -11.42 -2.54 6.04
C ASN A 31 -12.03 -1.73 4.88
N THR A 32 -13.03 -2.29 4.19
CA THR A 32 -13.69 -1.66 3.03
C THR A 32 -14.26 -0.27 3.33
N GLY A 33 -14.89 -0.09 4.49
CA GLY A 33 -15.49 1.20 4.87
C GLY A 33 -14.43 2.30 5.07
N ASP A 34 -13.31 1.96 5.69
CA ASP A 34 -12.20 2.88 5.93
C ASP A 34 -11.39 3.17 4.65
N LEU A 35 -11.35 2.24 3.70
CA LEU A 35 -10.73 2.42 2.39
C LEU A 35 -11.54 3.40 1.50
N ILE A 36 -12.86 3.25 1.46
CA ILE A 36 -13.75 4.10 0.65
C ILE A 36 -13.97 5.48 1.30
N GLY A 37 -13.92 5.55 2.63
CA GLY A 37 -14.15 6.78 3.40
C GLY A 37 -13.03 7.83 3.34
N GLY A 38 -12.02 7.68 2.47
CA GLY A 38 -11.03 8.72 2.16
C GLY A 38 -9.91 8.91 3.20
N ARG A 39 -9.82 8.08 4.23
CA ARG A 39 -8.73 8.14 5.22
C ARG A 39 -7.52 7.36 4.68
N THR A 40 -6.80 7.94 3.73
CA THR A 40 -5.79 7.23 2.92
C THR A 40 -4.44 7.01 3.60
N LEU A 41 -3.95 7.95 4.42
CA LEU A 41 -2.61 7.85 5.07
C LEU A 41 -2.70 7.94 6.60
N THR A 42 -3.62 7.18 7.21
CA THR A 42 -3.79 7.14 8.68
C THR A 42 -3.53 5.73 9.22
N PRO A 43 -2.87 5.59 10.39
CA PRO A 43 -2.61 4.30 11.03
C PRO A 43 -3.81 3.73 11.81
N ASP A 44 -4.91 4.49 11.91
CA ASP A 44 -6.09 4.08 12.69
C ASP A 44 -6.71 2.79 12.16
N ARG A 45 -7.12 1.90 13.07
CA ARG A 45 -7.83 0.64 12.80
C ARG A 45 -7.10 -0.28 11.82
N TRP A 46 -6.05 -0.94 12.33
CA TRP A 46 -5.20 -1.84 11.57
C TRP A 46 -5.79 -3.26 11.48
N HIS A 47 -6.10 -3.72 10.27
CA HIS A 47 -6.72 -5.01 9.96
C HIS A 47 -5.84 -5.92 9.08
N LEU A 48 -4.54 -5.63 8.93
CA LEU A 48 -3.67 -6.35 7.97
C LEU A 48 -3.68 -7.88 8.15
N GLY A 49 -3.61 -8.37 9.40
CA GLY A 49 -3.64 -9.82 9.66
C GLY A 49 -4.94 -10.48 9.20
N GLN A 50 -6.09 -9.85 9.47
CA GLN A 50 -7.39 -10.33 9.02
C GLN A 50 -7.49 -10.30 7.49
N ASN A 51 -7.08 -9.19 6.86
CA ASN A 51 -7.10 -9.06 5.40
C ASN A 51 -6.24 -10.12 4.71
N LEU A 52 -5.08 -10.47 5.28
CA LEU A 52 -4.24 -11.56 4.76
C LEU A 52 -4.88 -12.94 4.95
N ALA A 53 -5.56 -13.19 6.07
CA ALA A 53 -6.29 -14.43 6.31
C ALA A 53 -7.49 -14.59 5.35
N ASP A 54 -8.24 -13.51 5.11
CA ASP A 54 -9.34 -13.46 4.15
C ASP A 54 -8.82 -13.70 2.71
N LEU A 55 -7.70 -13.07 2.35
CA LEU A 55 -7.04 -13.29 1.06
C LEU A 55 -6.61 -14.76 0.88
N ALA A 56 -6.03 -15.37 1.91
CA ALA A 56 -5.55 -16.75 1.88
C ALA A 56 -6.67 -17.80 1.84
N SER A 57 -7.83 -17.51 2.43
CA SER A 57 -8.98 -18.41 2.43
C SER A 57 -9.91 -18.23 1.22
N THR A 58 -9.78 -17.12 0.49
CA THR A 58 -10.64 -16.82 -0.67
C THR A 58 -10.50 -17.89 -1.76
N GLY A 59 -11.62 -18.52 -2.13
CA GLY A 59 -11.69 -19.49 -3.21
C GLY A 59 -10.79 -20.71 -3.01
N ASP A 60 -10.58 -21.14 -1.76
CA ASP A 60 -9.65 -22.22 -1.39
C ASP A 60 -8.20 -21.89 -1.82
N GLY A 61 -7.76 -20.66 -1.51
CA GLY A 61 -6.42 -20.17 -1.81
C GLY A 61 -6.19 -19.83 -3.28
N VAL A 62 -7.24 -19.45 -4.02
CA VAL A 62 -7.19 -19.27 -5.48
C VAL A 62 -6.11 -18.27 -5.92
N TYR A 63 -5.95 -17.17 -5.19
CA TYR A 63 -4.98 -16.11 -5.51
C TYR A 63 -3.54 -16.60 -5.42
N PHE A 64 -3.22 -17.41 -4.41
CA PHE A 64 -1.89 -18.01 -4.26
C PHE A 64 -1.63 -19.06 -5.32
N ARG A 65 -2.64 -19.85 -5.69
CA ARG A 65 -2.53 -20.80 -6.79
C ARG A 65 -2.22 -20.09 -8.10
N TRP A 66 -2.90 -18.99 -8.44
CA TRP A 66 -2.58 -18.20 -9.63
C TRP A 66 -1.15 -17.67 -9.65
N TYR A 67 -0.62 -17.24 -8.50
CA TYR A 67 0.75 -16.74 -8.39
C TYR A 67 1.82 -17.80 -8.67
N LEU A 68 1.47 -19.08 -8.55
CA LEU A 68 2.35 -20.22 -8.78
C LEU A 68 2.22 -20.85 -10.17
N ASN A 69 1.26 -20.39 -11.00
CA ASN A 69 1.12 -20.81 -12.41
C ASN A 69 1.92 -19.89 -13.33
#